data_AF-A0A062V1Y7-F1
#
_entry.id   AF-A0A062V1Y7-F1
#
_cell.length_a   1.000
_cell.length_b   1.000
_cell.length_c   1.000
_cell.angle_alpha   90.00
_cell.angle_beta   90.00
_cell.angle_gamma   90.00
#
_symmetry.space_group_name_H-M   'P 1'
#
loop_
_entity.id
_entity.type
_entity.pdbx_description
1 polymer ?
#
loop_
_entity_poly.entity_id
_entity_poly.type
_entity_poly.pdbx_seq_one_letter_code
_entity_poly.pdbx_strand_id
1 'polypeptide(L)'
;MFPGLGRGMNPRKMASMMKQMGIDINEIENVEEVIIRTPEKDIIFKDAEVTIMDARGMKTYQIVGTPQEVAREIKIPEDDIKLVMEQTSSSENDARNALKETKGDIAEAILKLTKTD
;
A
#
# COMPACT_ATOMS: atom_id res chain seq x y z
N MET A 1 7.81 8.56 17.67
CA MET A 1 8.00 8.92 19.10
C MET A 1 8.31 10.39 19.19
N PHE A 2 7.51 11.17 19.95
CA PHE A 2 7.89 12.52 20.33
C PHE A 2 8.88 12.45 21.51
N PRO A 3 10.12 12.93 21.37
CA PRO A 3 11.10 12.97 22.46
C PRO A 3 10.74 14.10 23.44
N GLY A 4 10.52 13.79 24.73
CA GLY A 4 10.47 14.80 25.78
C GLY A 4 9.24 14.84 26.71
N LEU A 5 8.23 13.99 26.54
CA LEU A 5 7.08 13.96 27.46
C LEU A 5 7.34 13.04 28.66
N GLY A 6 8.06 13.63 29.63
CA GLY A 6 8.08 13.36 31.06
C GLY A 6 7.65 11.98 31.58
N ARG A 7 8.64 11.23 32.08
CA ARG A 7 8.44 10.26 33.17
C ARG A 7 7.59 10.92 34.27
N GLY A 8 6.37 10.43 34.49
CA GLY A 8 5.62 10.69 35.73
C GLY A 8 4.20 11.21 35.62
N MET A 9 3.61 11.39 34.43
CA MET A 9 2.23 11.84 34.33
C MET A 9 1.24 10.67 34.27
N ASN A 10 0.25 10.67 35.18
CA ASN A 10 -0.78 9.62 35.26
C ASN A 10 -1.57 9.53 33.93
N PRO A 11 -1.62 8.37 33.26
CA PRO A 11 -2.27 8.18 31.95
C PRO A 11 -3.71 8.69 31.89
N ARG A 12 -4.48 8.51 32.97
CA ARG A 12 -5.88 8.95 33.05
C ARG A 12 -6.02 10.48 33.03
N LYS A 13 -5.06 11.19 33.63
CA LYS A 13 -5.06 12.65 33.65
C LYS A 13 -4.70 13.22 32.29
N MET A 14 -3.81 12.55 31.56
CA MET A 14 -3.45 12.92 30.19
C MET A 14 -4.61 12.72 29.23
N ALA A 15 -5.31 11.58 29.29
CA ALA A 15 -6.49 11.32 28.47
C ALA A 15 -7.59 12.37 28.69
N SER A 16 -7.87 12.73 29.94
CA SER A 16 -8.84 13.78 30.29
C SER A 16 -8.43 15.16 29.73
N MET A 17 -7.15 15.51 29.84
CA MET A 17 -6.62 16.77 29.30
C MET A 17 -6.69 16.81 27.77
N MET A 18 -6.34 15.73 27.07
CA MET A 18 -6.44 15.67 25.60
C MET A 18 -7.89 15.79 25.13
N LYS A 19 -8.83 15.15 25.83
CA LYS A 19 -10.26 15.27 25.54
C LYS A 19 -10.77 16.70 25.70
N GLN A 20 -10.32 17.42 26.73
CA GLN A 20 -10.63 18.85 26.90
C GLN A 20 -10.06 19.73 25.77
N MET A 21 -8.96 19.30 25.13
CA MET A 21 -8.37 19.99 23.97
C MET A 21 -9.06 19.63 22.64
N GLY A 22 -10.10 18.78 22.67
CA GLY A 22 -10.81 18.30 21.48
C GLY A 22 -10.03 17.25 20.70
N ILE A 23 -9.16 16.50 21.39
CA ILE A 23 -8.42 15.36 20.84
C ILE A 23 -8.98 14.09 21.47
N ASP A 24 -9.60 13.24 20.65
CA ASP A 24 -10.09 11.93 21.07
C ASP A 24 -9.14 10.83 20.58
N ILE A 25 -8.73 9.93 21.47
CA ILE A 25 -7.86 8.80 21.16
C ILE A 25 -8.62 7.52 21.49
N ASN A 26 -8.77 6.65 20.50
CA ASN A 26 -9.49 5.38 20.64
C ASN A 26 -8.70 4.26 19.97
N GLU A 27 -8.79 3.06 20.53
CA GLU A 27 -8.30 1.83 19.90
C GLU A 27 -9.41 1.23 19.04
N ILE A 28 -9.06 0.70 17.87
CA ILE A 28 -9.98 -0.08 17.04
C ILE A 28 -9.85 -1.54 17.48
N GLU A 29 -10.90 -2.05 18.10
CA GLU A 29 -10.93 -3.43 18.57
C GLU A 29 -11.13 -4.41 17.40
N ASN A 30 -10.53 -5.60 17.52
CA ASN A 30 -10.72 -6.73 16.60
C ASN A 30 -10.40 -6.40 15.12
N VAL A 31 -9.29 -5.72 14.86
CA VAL A 31 -8.83 -5.45 13.50
C VAL A 31 -8.39 -6.75 12.83
N GLU A 32 -9.10 -7.16 11.80
CA GLU A 32 -8.79 -8.37 11.01
C GLU A 32 -7.67 -8.13 9.99
N GLU A 33 -7.58 -6.92 9.42
CA GLU A 33 -6.59 -6.62 8.40
C GLU A 33 -6.37 -5.12 8.22
N VAL A 34 -5.12 -4.71 7.98
CA VAL A 34 -4.77 -3.40 7.42
C VAL A 34 -4.00 -3.60 6.12
N ILE A 35 -4.51 -3.03 5.03
CA ILE A 35 -3.82 -3.00 3.73
C ILE A 35 -3.41 -1.57 3.40
N ILE A 36 -2.09 -1.34 3.31
CA ILE A 36 -1.54 -0.10 2.76
C ILE A 36 -1.17 -0.37 1.30
N ARG A 37 -1.95 0.19 0.37
CA ARG A 37 -1.71 0.05 -1.07
C ARG A 37 -0.81 1.15 -1.59
N THR A 38 0.25 0.76 -2.29
CA THR A 38 1.11 1.66 -3.05
C THR A 38 1.06 1.29 -4.54
N PRO A 39 1.63 2.11 -5.44
CA PRO A 39 1.73 1.73 -6.86
C PRO A 39 2.51 0.44 -7.11
N GLU A 40 3.50 0.12 -6.27
CA GLU A 40 4.45 -0.98 -6.49
C GLU A 40 4.10 -2.24 -5.71
N LYS A 41 3.55 -2.08 -4.50
CA LYS A 41 3.28 -3.16 -3.57
C LYS A 41 2.13 -2.85 -2.62
N ASP A 42 1.54 -3.90 -2.09
CA ASP A 42 0.65 -3.86 -0.94
C ASP A 42 1.44 -4.27 0.31
N ILE A 43 1.25 -3.53 1.40
CA ILE A 43 1.79 -3.84 2.73
C ILE A 43 0.61 -4.29 3.60
N ILE A 44 0.61 -5.56 3.99
CA ILE A 44 -0.54 -6.23 4.61
C ILE A 44 -0.20 -6.60 6.05
N PHE A 45 -1.03 -6.16 7.00
CA PHE A 45 -0.96 -6.55 8.41
C PHE A 45 -2.20 -7.39 8.73
N LYS A 46 -2.03 -8.68 9.03
CA LYS A 46 -3.13 -9.59 9.37
C LYS A 46 -3.56 -9.54 10.84
N ASP A 47 -2.65 -9.10 11.71
CA ASP A 47 -2.90 -8.92 13.13
C ASP A 47 -2.32 -7.55 13.53
N ALA A 48 -3.12 -6.50 13.34
CA ALA A 48 -2.69 -5.12 13.58
C ALA A 48 -3.37 -4.54 14.81
N GLU A 49 -2.59 -3.94 15.70
CA GLU A 49 -3.12 -3.02 16.72
C GLU A 49 -3.24 -1.63 16.09
N VAL A 50 -4.47 -1.08 16.04
CA VAL A 50 -4.73 0.21 15.41
C VAL A 50 -5.29 1.19 16.43
N THR A 51 -4.58 2.28 16.65
CA THR A 51 -5.06 3.43 17.43
C THR A 51 -5.39 4.59 16.51
N ILE A 52 -6.56 5.21 16.69
CA ILE A 52 -6.97 6.42 16.01
C ILE A 52 -6.93 7.62 16.97
N MET A 53 -6.29 8.69 16.54
CA MET A 53 -6.37 10.01 17.15
C MET A 53 -7.16 10.95 16.24
N ASP A 54 -8.28 11.48 16.72
CA ASP A 54 -9.06 12.51 16.04
C ASP A 54 -8.78 13.86 16.70
N ALA A 55 -8.12 14.75 15.97
CA ALA A 55 -7.87 16.12 16.39
C ALA A 55 -8.58 17.07 15.42
N ARG A 56 -9.74 17.59 15.86
CA ARG A 56 -10.53 18.59 15.11
C ARG A 56 -10.87 18.14 13.67
N GLY A 57 -11.22 16.87 13.50
CA GLY A 57 -11.58 16.29 12.20
C GLY A 57 -10.40 15.77 11.37
N MET A 58 -9.17 15.95 11.85
CA MET A 58 -7.99 15.28 11.30
C MET A 58 -7.74 13.98 12.05
N LYS A 59 -7.93 12.85 11.36
CA LYS A 59 -7.71 11.51 11.91
C LYS A 59 -6.32 11.02 11.58
N THR A 60 -5.56 10.69 12.61
CA THR A 60 -4.24 10.06 12.52
C THR A 60 -4.36 8.63 13.03
N TYR A 61 -3.90 7.66 12.23
CA TYR A 61 -3.89 6.24 12.59
C TYR A 61 -2.47 5.81 12.93
N GLN A 62 -2.29 5.15 14.05
CA GLN A 62 -1.07 4.44 14.42
C GLN A 62 -1.33 2.94 14.27
N ILE A 63 -0.56 2.29 13.41
CA ILE A 63 -0.65 0.87 13.13
C ILE A 63 0.62 0.21 13.70
N VAL A 64 0.45 -0.80 14.53
CA VAL A 64 1.54 -1.63 15.06
C VAL A 64 1.24 -3.09 14.73
N GLY A 65 2.23 -3.78 14.16
CA GLY A 65 2.10 -5.18 13.78
C GLY A 65 3.26 -5.65 12.92
N THR A 66 3.16 -6.89 12.43
CA THR A 66 4.17 -7.47 11.52
C THR A 66 3.64 -7.44 10.08
N PRO A 67 4.19 -6.59 9.20
CA PRO A 67 3.72 -6.51 7.82
C PRO A 67 4.25 -7.63 6.94
N GLN A 68 3.45 -8.01 5.94
CA GLN A 68 3.87 -8.76 4.76
C GLN A 68 3.82 -7.84 3.53
N GLU A 69 4.89 -7.82 2.75
CA GLU A 69 4.91 -7.06 1.49
C GLU A 69 4.58 -7.98 0.32
N VAL A 70 3.60 -7.59 -0.48
CA VAL A 70 3.17 -8.30 -1.68
C VAL A 70 3.35 -7.36 -2.87
N ALA A 71 4.22 -7.72 -3.82
CA ALA A 71 4.36 -6.96 -5.06
C ALA A 71 3.02 -6.94 -5.80
N ARG A 72 2.61 -5.77 -6.28
CA ARG A 72 1.33 -5.65 -6.96
C ARG A 72 1.45 -6.25 -8.35
N GLU A 73 0.58 -7.18 -8.68
CA GLU A 73 0.48 -7.64 -10.07
C GLU A 73 0.08 -6.46 -10.94
N ILE A 74 0.92 -6.15 -11.92
CA ILE A 74 0.65 -5.14 -12.92
C ILE A 74 -0.54 -5.64 -13.71
N LYS A 75 -1.67 -4.92 -13.62
CA LYS A 75 -2.82 -5.18 -14.47
C LYS A 75 -2.45 -4.76 -15.89
N ILE A 76 -2.27 -5.76 -16.73
CA ILE A 76 -2.03 -5.56 -18.15
C ILE A 76 -3.36 -5.74 -18.86
N PRO A 77 -3.92 -4.68 -19.49
CA PRO A 77 -5.12 -4.79 -20.29
C PRO A 77 -4.97 -5.81 -21.41
N GLU A 78 -6.02 -6.59 -21.67
CA GLU A 78 -6.01 -7.57 -22.77
C GLU A 78 -5.82 -6.91 -24.14
N ASP A 79 -6.26 -5.66 -24.32
CA ASP A 79 -6.06 -4.91 -25.55
C ASP A 79 -4.59 -4.54 -25.78
N ASP A 80 -3.82 -4.26 -24.71
CA ASP A 80 -2.38 -4.00 -24.80
C ASP A 80 -1.62 -5.28 -25.18
N ILE A 81 -2.04 -6.43 -24.64
CA ILE A 81 -1.47 -7.74 -25.00
C ILE A 81 -1.70 -8.02 -26.49
N LYS A 82 -2.93 -7.82 -26.97
CA LYS A 82 -3.25 -7.98 -28.40
C LYS A 82 -2.42 -7.06 -29.28
N LEU A 83 -2.26 -5.80 -28.88
CA LEU A 83 -1.49 -4.83 -29.64
C LEU A 83 -0.02 -5.24 -29.73
N VAL A 84 0.57 -5.73 -28.64
CA VAL A 84 1.94 -6.28 -28.68
C VAL A 84 2.01 -7.51 -29.60
N MET A 85 1.09 -8.47 -29.46
CA MET A 85 1.06 -9.68 -30.29
C MET A 85 0.95 -9.37 -31.78
N GLU A 86 0.09 -8.43 -32.17
CA GLU A 86 -0.10 -8.01 -33.57
C GLU A 86 1.17 -7.40 -34.16
N GLN A 87 1.95 -6.67 -33.36
CA GLN A 87 3.18 -6.01 -33.83
C GLN A 87 4.42 -6.91 -33.81
N THR A 88 4.47 -7.92 -32.94
CA THR A 88 5.65 -8.76 -32.73
C THR A 88 5.48 -10.19 -33.25
N SER A 89 4.26 -10.58 -33.64
CA SER A 89 3.89 -11.97 -33.94
C SER A 89 4.20 -12.97 -32.81
N SER A 90 4.35 -12.49 -31.58
CA SER A 90 4.65 -13.31 -30.41
C SER A 90 3.40 -14.01 -29.86
N SER A 91 3.60 -15.05 -29.04
CA SER A 91 2.49 -15.67 -28.33
C SER A 91 1.90 -14.72 -27.28
N GLU A 92 0.66 -14.97 -26.84
CA GLU A 92 0.02 -14.19 -25.77
C GLU A 92 0.84 -14.22 -24.48
N ASN A 93 1.44 -15.37 -24.16
CA ASN A 93 2.27 -15.52 -22.97
C ASN A 93 3.54 -14.66 -23.06
N ASP A 94 4.19 -14.62 -24.22
CA ASP A 94 5.39 -13.80 -24.43
C ASP A 94 5.07 -12.31 -24.40
N ALA A 95 3.96 -11.90 -25.02
CA ALA A 95 3.47 -10.52 -24.99
C ALA A 95 3.13 -10.09 -23.55
N ARG A 96 2.42 -10.94 -22.80
CA ARG A 96 2.09 -10.68 -21.39
C ARG A 96 3.33 -10.59 -20.52
N ASN A 97 4.32 -11.45 -20.72
CA ASN A 97 5.58 -11.40 -19.97
C ASN A 97 6.41 -10.16 -20.32
N ALA A 98 6.51 -9.81 -21.60
CA ALA A 98 7.19 -8.59 -22.03
C ALA A 98 6.56 -7.35 -21.37
N LEU A 99 5.23 -7.22 -21.40
CA LEU A 99 4.50 -6.14 -20.73
C LEU A 99 4.67 -6.15 -19.21
N LYS A 100 4.77 -7.31 -18.56
CA LYS A 100 5.09 -7.39 -17.11
C LYS A 100 6.48 -6.83 -16.83
N GLU A 101 7.46 -7.23 -17.64
CA GLU A 101 8.85 -6.83 -17.45
C GLU A 101 9.09 -5.35 -17.77
N THR A 102 8.34 -4.78 -18.71
CA THR A 102 8.38 -3.34 -19.06
C THR A 102 7.38 -2.50 -18.28
N LYS A 103 6.80 -3.07 -17.21
CA LYS A 103 5.83 -2.40 -16.34
C LYS A 103 4.62 -1.78 -17.07
N GLY A 104 4.17 -2.42 -18.15
CA GLY A 104 3.05 -1.97 -18.98
C GLY A 104 3.44 -1.01 -20.11
N ASP A 105 4.73 -0.70 -20.32
CA ASP A 105 5.16 0.07 -21.49
C ASP A 105 5.09 -0.80 -22.75
N ILE A 106 4.12 -0.49 -23.60
CA ILE A 106 3.84 -1.21 -24.86
C ILE A 106 4.99 -1.03 -25.86
N ALA A 107 5.53 0.17 -25.99
CA ALA A 107 6.58 0.45 -26.97
C ALA A 107 7.87 -0.27 -26.59
N GLU A 108 8.22 -0.24 -25.30
CA GLU A 108 9.35 -0.99 -24.77
C GLU A 108 9.15 -2.50 -24.91
N ALA A 109 7.92 -3.00 -24.67
CA ALA A 109 7.60 -4.43 -24.82
C ALA A 109 7.75 -4.91 -26.28
N ILE A 110 7.26 -4.13 -27.25
CA ILE A 110 7.42 -4.42 -28.68
C ILE A 110 8.90 -4.43 -29.03
N LEU A 111 9.64 -3.38 -28.69
CA LEU A 111 11.08 -3.28 -28.97
C LEU A 111 11.86 -4.45 -28.39
N LYS A 112 11.51 -4.89 -27.19
CA LYS A 112 12.14 -6.01 -26.51
C LYS A 112 11.94 -7.33 -27.26
N LEU A 113 10.71 -7.60 -27.69
CA LEU A 113 10.40 -8.84 -28.42
C LEU A 113 11.01 -8.84 -29.83
N THR A 114 11.02 -7.70 -30.53
CA THR A 114 11.62 -7.60 -31.87
C THR A 114 13.15 -7.59 -31.90
N LYS A 115 13.81 -7.33 -30.75
CA LYS A 115 15.29 -7.34 -30.65
C LYS A 115 15.86 -8.73 -30.35
N THR A 116 15.04 -9.76 -30.32
CA THR A 116 15.46 -11.13 -29.98
C THR A 116 15.96 -11.93 -31.19
N ASP A 117 16.22 -11.25 -32.32
CA ASP A 117 16.83 -11.81 -33.54
C ASP A 117 18.37 -11.70 -33.56
#